data_AF-A0A131XMM9-F1
#
_entry.id   AF-A0A131XMM9-F1
#
_cell.length_a   1.000
_cell.length_b   1.000
_cell.length_c   1.000
_cell.angle_alpha   90.00
_cell.angle_beta   90.00
_cell.angle_gamma   90.00
#
_symmetry.space_group_name_H-M   'P 1'
#
loop_
_entity.id
_entity.type
_entity.pdbx_description
1 polymer ?
#
loop_
_entity_poly.entity_id
_entity_poly.type
_entity_poly.pdbx_seq_one_letter_code
_entity_poly.pdbx_strand_id
1 'polypeptide(L)'
;AALARALQSHSLELNELALIVADDADILFTGAALDADVVGSSASSATPNSLKVVAFKRPGWTMPQRRQREEPPSSTLSMTSTPFGLDAAAKSSLRFPQRLVDEKLSAYSFRDRDLLLRALLHPSKSRRIGSSVSYRPLDYVGQFALEFVLLRDMVKNGTLKTNQQLHDTKTRLLRHETLARVAALNGLDHYVFLDEGPEKTSLAQYANVARSQSSLPSATGERQNSFLHNFLQSVAGAVYIDSGYDVDTTERIFLKFFKPHL
;
A
#
# COMPACT_ATOMS: atom_id res chain seq x y z
N ALA A 1 36.49 -24.14 -14.05
CA ALA A 1 35.66 -24.97 -13.15
C ALA A 1 35.23 -24.08 -11.98
N ALA A 2 34.25 -23.21 -12.21
CA ALA A 2 32.82 -23.46 -11.92
C ALA A 2 32.51 -23.43 -10.42
N LEU A 3 32.57 -22.21 -9.89
CA LEU A 3 31.73 -21.60 -8.85
C LEU A 3 30.89 -22.55 -7.97
N ALA A 4 31.30 -22.64 -6.70
CA ALA A 4 30.45 -23.09 -5.61
C ALA A 4 29.13 -22.29 -5.60
N ARG A 5 28.02 -22.96 -5.90
CA ARG A 5 26.67 -22.40 -5.73
C ARG A 5 26.38 -22.31 -4.24
N ALA A 6 26.25 -21.07 -3.76
CA ALA A 6 25.81 -20.79 -2.41
C ALA A 6 24.40 -21.35 -2.19
N LEU A 7 24.30 -22.38 -1.34
CA LEU A 7 23.05 -22.90 -0.80
C LEU A 7 22.36 -21.79 0.00
N GLN A 8 21.19 -21.33 -0.44
CA GLN A 8 20.37 -20.41 0.34
C GLN A 8 19.23 -21.18 1.02
N SER A 9 19.49 -21.73 2.21
CA SER A 9 18.43 -22.20 3.09
C SER A 9 17.77 -20.99 3.76
N HIS A 10 16.46 -20.83 3.60
CA HIS A 10 15.68 -19.83 4.32
C HIS A 10 14.73 -20.55 5.27
N SER A 11 14.95 -20.40 6.59
CA SER A 11 14.04 -20.87 7.62
C SER A 11 13.07 -19.75 7.97
N LEU A 12 11.77 -20.00 7.79
CA LEU A 12 10.70 -19.08 8.19
C LEU A 12 9.90 -19.72 9.32
N GLU A 13 9.84 -19.05 10.47
CA GLU A 13 9.09 -19.50 11.64
C GLU A 13 7.65 -19.01 11.57
N LEU A 14 6.70 -19.94 11.37
CA LEU A 14 5.26 -19.67 11.33
C LEU A 14 4.56 -20.43 12.46
N ASN A 15 4.62 -19.90 13.70
CA ASN A 15 4.02 -20.46 14.91
C ASN A 15 4.31 -21.95 15.18
N GLU A 16 3.54 -22.88 14.61
CA GLU A 16 3.69 -24.35 14.81
C GLU A 16 4.38 -25.07 13.64
N LEU A 17 4.74 -24.34 12.57
CA LEU A 17 5.27 -24.91 11.34
C LEU A 17 6.65 -24.33 11.00
N ALA A 18 7.58 -25.20 10.63
CA ALA A 18 8.85 -24.83 10.01
C ALA A 18 8.76 -25.15 8.51
N LEU A 19 9.07 -24.16 7.66
CA LEU A 19 9.11 -24.29 6.21
C LEU A 19 10.56 -24.40 5.74
N ILE A 20 10.89 -25.46 5.01
CA ILE A 20 12.21 -25.62 4.37
C ILE A 20 11.99 -25.63 2.85
N VAL A 21 12.73 -24.79 2.13
CA VAL A 21 12.73 -24.70 0.67
C VAL A 21 14.10 -25.11 0.17
N ALA A 22 14.16 -26.11 -0.72
CA ALA A 22 15.39 -26.59 -1.33
C ALA A 22 15.21 -26.75 -2.84
N ASP A 23 16.29 -26.48 -3.58
CA ASP A 23 16.33 -26.60 -5.04
C ASP A 23 16.42 -28.05 -5.52
N ASP A 24 16.97 -28.95 -4.69
CA ASP A 24 17.09 -30.38 -4.99
C ASP A 24 16.48 -31.22 -3.86
N ALA A 25 15.63 -32.17 -4.23
CA ALA A 25 14.78 -32.93 -3.33
C ALA A 25 15.57 -33.95 -2.51
N ASP A 26 16.63 -34.50 -3.10
CA ASP A 26 17.44 -35.55 -2.47
C ASP A 26 18.15 -35.02 -1.22
N ILE A 27 18.40 -33.71 -1.17
CA ILE A 27 19.05 -33.01 -0.06
C ILE A 27 18.16 -32.98 1.20
N LEU A 28 16.82 -33.02 1.05
CA LEU A 28 15.89 -33.02 2.19
C LEU A 28 15.92 -34.35 2.98
N PHE A 29 16.49 -35.41 2.41
CA PHE A 29 16.52 -36.75 3.00
C PHE A 29 17.93 -37.24 3.33
N THR A 30 18.97 -36.50 2.93
CA THR A 30 20.36 -36.83 3.25
C THR A 30 20.81 -36.13 4.52
N GLY A 31 20.50 -36.73 5.67
CA GLY A 31 21.15 -36.39 6.94
C GLY A 31 20.19 -36.00 8.05
N ALA A 32 20.10 -36.88 9.05
CA ALA A 32 19.32 -36.81 10.28
C ALA A 32 17.81 -37.06 10.13
N ALA A 33 17.32 -38.05 10.88
CA ALA A 33 15.90 -38.30 11.05
C ALA A 33 15.26 -37.07 11.70
N LEU A 34 14.46 -36.34 10.94
CA LEU A 34 13.56 -35.34 11.50
C LEU A 34 12.40 -36.12 12.15
N ASP A 35 12.32 -36.13 13.48
CA ASP A 35 11.26 -36.76 14.30
C ASP A 35 9.87 -36.08 14.11
N ALA A 36 9.57 -35.54 12.94
CA ALA A 36 8.41 -34.70 12.67
C ALA A 36 7.56 -35.25 11.53
N ASP A 37 6.24 -35.34 11.76
CA ASP A 37 5.27 -35.74 10.74
C ASP A 37 5.20 -34.70 9.60
N VAL A 38 5.32 -35.17 8.37
CA VAL A 38 5.18 -34.34 7.15
C VAL A 38 3.71 -34.01 6.95
N VAL A 39 3.36 -32.72 6.97
CA VAL A 39 1.96 -32.26 6.89
C VAL A 39 1.52 -31.94 5.44
N GLY A 40 2.46 -31.98 4.48
CA GLY A 40 2.15 -31.87 3.06
C GLY A 40 3.39 -31.79 2.18
N SER A 41 3.30 -32.31 0.96
CA SER A 41 4.31 -32.19 -0.09
C SER A 41 3.64 -31.89 -1.44
N SER A 42 4.29 -31.07 -2.28
CA SER A 42 3.90 -30.95 -3.68
C SER A 42 4.36 -32.20 -4.45
N ALA A 43 3.45 -32.78 -5.25
CA ALA A 43 3.67 -34.07 -5.91
C ALA A 43 4.84 -34.06 -6.90
N SER A 44 5.47 -35.22 -7.05
CA SER A 44 6.57 -35.55 -7.96
C SER A 44 6.24 -35.19 -9.42
N SER A 45 6.78 -34.08 -9.94
CA SER A 45 7.00 -33.91 -11.37
C SER A 45 8.46 -34.21 -11.67
N ALA A 46 8.71 -35.18 -12.56
CA ALA A 46 10.04 -35.68 -12.94
C ALA A 46 10.83 -34.67 -13.81
N THR A 47 10.95 -33.43 -13.36
CA THR A 47 11.82 -32.41 -13.93
C THR A 47 12.84 -31.96 -12.87
N PRO A 48 14.15 -32.07 -13.14
CA PRO A 48 15.22 -31.93 -12.14
C PRO A 48 15.46 -30.50 -11.62
N ASN A 49 14.55 -29.56 -11.89
CA ASN A 49 14.67 -28.15 -11.51
C ASN A 49 13.36 -27.58 -10.92
N SER A 50 12.55 -28.42 -10.26
CA SER A 50 11.32 -27.96 -9.60
C SER A 50 11.57 -27.71 -8.10
N LEU A 51 11.37 -26.45 -7.68
CA LEU A 51 11.36 -26.05 -6.28
C LEU A 51 10.37 -26.92 -5.49
N LYS A 52 10.84 -27.57 -4.42
CA LYS A 52 9.97 -28.32 -3.50
C LYS A 52 9.88 -27.63 -2.15
N VAL A 53 8.66 -27.61 -1.62
CA VAL A 53 8.34 -27.01 -0.33
C VAL A 53 7.77 -28.10 0.56
N VAL A 54 8.35 -28.29 1.75
CA VAL A 54 7.91 -29.29 2.74
C VAL A 54 7.74 -28.60 4.09
N ALA A 55 6.65 -28.94 4.80
CA ALA A 55 6.33 -28.41 6.12
C ALA A 55 6.27 -29.53 7.16
N PHE A 56 6.84 -29.27 8.34
CA PHE A 56 6.95 -30.22 9.46
C PHE A 56 6.30 -29.67 10.74
N LYS A 57 5.73 -30.55 11.56
CA LYS A 57 5.22 -30.23 12.90
C LYS A 57 6.22 -30.67 13.98
N ARG A 58 6.63 -29.77 14.89
CA ARG A 58 7.64 -30.11 15.92
C ARG A 58 7.09 -31.10 16.97
N PRO A 59 7.83 -32.19 17.31
CA PRO A 59 7.44 -33.11 18.37
C PRO A 59 7.74 -32.54 19.76
N GLY A 60 6.86 -32.78 20.74
CA GLY A 60 7.10 -32.48 22.17
C GLY A 60 6.43 -31.22 22.73
N TRP A 61 5.64 -30.48 21.93
CA TRP A 61 4.86 -29.36 22.47
C TRP A 61 3.47 -29.84 22.93
N THR A 62 3.30 -29.93 24.26
CA THR A 62 1.98 -30.14 24.86
C THR A 62 1.27 -28.79 24.95
N MET A 63 0.07 -28.72 24.35
CA MET A 63 -0.80 -27.55 24.44
C MET A 63 -1.00 -27.19 25.92
N PRO A 64 -0.68 -25.97 26.38
CA PRO A 64 -1.18 -25.53 27.67
C PRO A 64 -2.70 -25.55 27.56
N GLN A 65 -3.35 -26.30 28.47
CA GLN A 65 -4.81 -26.32 28.58
C GLN A 65 -5.27 -24.87 28.57
N ARG A 66 -6.15 -24.55 27.60
CA ARG A 66 -6.80 -23.25 27.44
C ARG A 66 -7.40 -22.88 28.79
N ARG A 67 -6.64 -22.15 29.62
CA ARG A 67 -7.23 -21.47 30.78
C ARG A 67 -8.40 -20.71 30.21
N GLN A 68 -9.58 -20.96 30.79
CA GLN A 68 -10.86 -20.40 30.39
C GLN A 68 -10.59 -19.04 29.77
N ARG A 69 -10.78 -18.98 28.45
CA ARG A 69 -10.90 -17.70 27.77
C ARG A 69 -11.98 -17.02 28.59
N GLU A 70 -11.65 -15.96 29.33
CA GLU A 70 -12.68 -15.04 29.80
C GLU A 70 -13.58 -14.85 28.59
N GLU A 71 -14.84 -15.28 28.71
CA GLU A 71 -15.79 -15.01 27.65
C GLU A 71 -15.64 -13.52 27.36
N PRO A 72 -15.44 -13.12 26.09
CA PRO A 72 -15.40 -11.71 25.79
C PRO A 72 -16.66 -11.13 26.42
N PRO A 73 -16.56 -10.03 27.21
CA PRO A 73 -17.73 -9.49 27.89
C PRO A 73 -18.83 -9.38 26.85
N SER A 74 -20.03 -9.88 27.19
CA SER A 74 -21.21 -9.91 26.31
C SER A 74 -21.43 -8.52 25.73
N SER A 75 -20.73 -8.28 24.63
CA SER A 75 -20.69 -7.03 23.94
C SER A 75 -21.59 -7.31 22.77
N THR A 76 -22.83 -6.88 22.93
CA THR A 76 -23.70 -6.45 21.85
C THR A 76 -23.03 -5.29 21.10
N LEU A 77 -21.84 -5.53 20.54
CA LEU A 77 -21.14 -4.63 19.64
C LEU A 77 -21.37 -5.19 18.24
N SER A 78 -22.35 -4.58 17.58
CA SER A 78 -22.67 -4.77 16.18
C SER A 78 -21.38 -4.83 15.35
N MET A 79 -21.11 -6.00 14.77
CA MET A 79 -20.02 -6.24 13.82
C MET A 79 -20.29 -5.52 12.51
N THR A 80 -20.11 -4.19 12.52
CA THR A 80 -20.13 -3.32 11.34
C THR A 80 -18.87 -2.45 11.29
N SER A 81 -17.73 -2.95 11.78
CA SER A 81 -16.45 -2.26 11.66
C SER A 81 -15.84 -2.55 10.29
N THR A 82 -16.07 -1.69 9.31
CA THR A 82 -15.24 -1.67 8.11
C THR A 82 -13.80 -1.37 8.53
N PRO A 83 -12.79 -2.18 8.15
CA PRO A 83 -11.42 -2.07 8.67
C PRO A 83 -10.76 -0.71 8.36
N PHE A 84 -11.26 -0.01 7.34
CA PHE A 84 -10.83 1.33 6.96
C PHE A 84 -11.90 2.41 7.19
N GLY A 85 -12.99 2.09 7.89
CA GLY A 85 -14.06 3.03 8.19
C GLY A 85 -13.61 4.19 9.09
N LEU A 86 -14.47 5.21 9.17
CA LEU A 86 -14.33 6.29 10.14
C LEU A 86 -14.87 5.87 11.50
N ASP A 87 -14.32 6.44 12.58
CA ASP A 87 -14.95 6.37 13.90
C ASP A 87 -16.09 7.40 14.01
N ALA A 88 -16.93 7.26 15.04
CA ALA A 88 -18.11 8.10 15.23
C ALA A 88 -17.77 9.61 15.31
N ALA A 89 -16.65 9.94 15.95
CA ALA A 89 -16.20 11.32 16.12
C ALA A 89 -15.78 11.95 14.79
N ALA A 90 -15.10 11.20 13.92
CA ALA A 90 -14.79 11.65 12.58
C ALA A 90 -16.03 11.76 11.68
N LYS A 91 -16.96 10.79 11.75
CA LYS A 91 -18.21 10.80 10.96
C LYS A 91 -19.08 12.02 11.23
N SER A 92 -19.19 12.46 12.48
CA SER A 92 -20.00 13.63 12.83
C SER A 92 -19.33 14.96 12.44
N SER A 93 -18.00 14.97 12.29
CA SER A 93 -17.21 16.21 12.14
C SER A 93 -16.82 16.54 10.70
N LEU A 94 -16.80 15.55 9.81
CA LEU A 94 -16.31 15.68 8.44
C LEU A 94 -17.45 15.72 7.42
N ARG A 95 -17.25 16.49 6.34
CA ARG A 95 -18.21 16.55 5.22
C ARG A 95 -17.61 15.94 3.96
N PHE A 96 -18.43 15.19 3.24
CA PHE A 96 -18.00 14.52 2.01
C PHE A 96 -17.65 15.53 0.91
N PRO A 97 -16.42 15.49 0.34
CA PRO A 97 -15.96 16.47 -0.62
C PRO A 97 -16.45 16.14 -2.04
N GLN A 98 -17.74 16.40 -2.31
CA GLN A 98 -18.37 16.07 -3.60
C GLN A 98 -17.63 16.69 -4.80
N ARG A 99 -17.15 17.93 -4.69
CA ARG A 99 -16.40 18.60 -5.77
C ARG A 99 -15.13 17.87 -6.17
N LEU A 100 -14.39 17.31 -5.21
CA LEU A 100 -13.19 16.52 -5.52
C LEU A 100 -13.55 15.30 -6.37
N VAL A 101 -14.67 14.63 -6.03
CA VAL A 101 -15.14 13.44 -6.74
C VAL A 101 -15.52 13.80 -8.18
N ASP A 102 -16.32 14.84 -8.33
CA ASP A 102 -16.87 15.25 -9.63
C ASP A 102 -15.76 15.76 -10.56
N GLU A 103 -14.86 16.61 -10.05
CA GLU A 103 -13.86 17.29 -10.87
C GLU A 103 -12.59 16.46 -11.10
N LYS A 104 -12.15 15.68 -10.10
CA LYS A 104 -10.84 15.01 -10.13
C LYS A 104 -10.94 13.51 -10.19
N LEU A 105 -11.92 12.90 -9.53
CA LEU A 105 -12.08 11.45 -9.49
C LEU A 105 -13.03 10.89 -10.57
N SER A 106 -13.26 11.65 -11.64
CA SER A 106 -14.12 11.23 -12.77
C SER A 106 -15.53 10.80 -12.33
N ALA A 107 -16.11 11.50 -11.36
CA ALA A 107 -17.41 11.19 -10.76
C ALA A 107 -17.50 9.75 -10.21
N TYR A 108 -16.41 9.22 -9.65
CA TYR A 108 -16.36 7.89 -9.05
C TYR A 108 -17.39 7.75 -7.90
N SER A 109 -18.22 6.73 -7.97
CA SER A 109 -19.25 6.47 -6.95
C SER A 109 -18.70 5.56 -5.86
N PHE A 110 -18.31 6.17 -4.73
CA PHE A 110 -17.83 5.43 -3.56
C PHE A 110 -18.94 4.58 -2.96
N ARG A 111 -18.66 3.28 -2.76
CA ARG A 111 -19.53 2.36 -2.01
C ARG A 111 -19.46 2.68 -0.53
N ASP A 112 -18.25 2.88 -0.02
CA ASP A 112 -17.97 3.38 1.32
C ASP A 112 -17.37 4.80 1.25
N ARG A 113 -18.21 5.79 1.51
CA ARG A 113 -17.81 7.21 1.53
C ARG A 113 -16.84 7.55 2.65
N ASP A 114 -16.76 6.73 3.69
CA ASP A 114 -15.83 6.93 4.81
C ASP A 114 -14.37 6.80 4.36
N LEU A 115 -14.12 6.00 3.31
CA LEU A 115 -12.76 5.81 2.76
C LEU A 115 -12.18 7.12 2.24
N LEU A 116 -12.95 7.89 1.46
CA LEU A 116 -12.48 9.18 0.95
C LEU A 116 -12.28 10.19 2.08
N LEU A 117 -13.20 10.21 3.04
CA LEU A 117 -13.09 11.11 4.20
C LEU A 117 -11.83 10.80 5.01
N ARG A 118 -11.56 9.52 5.28
CA ARG A 118 -10.36 9.07 5.98
C ARG A 118 -9.10 9.37 5.18
N ALA A 119 -9.14 9.20 3.85
CA ALA A 119 -8.01 9.45 2.97
C ALA A 119 -7.53 10.90 3.00
N LEU A 120 -8.42 11.84 3.34
CA LEU A 120 -8.13 13.26 3.44
C LEU A 120 -7.87 13.73 4.88
N LEU A 121 -7.99 12.84 5.87
CA LEU A 121 -7.91 13.19 7.29
C LEU A 121 -6.47 13.19 7.81
N HIS A 122 -5.92 14.38 8.06
CA HIS A 122 -4.59 14.53 8.65
C HIS A 122 -4.57 14.13 10.14
N PRO A 123 -3.50 13.47 10.64
CA PRO A 123 -3.39 13.07 12.05
C PRO A 123 -3.58 14.20 13.07
N SER A 124 -3.16 15.44 12.75
CA SER A 124 -3.36 16.57 13.66
C SER A 124 -4.84 16.96 13.80
N LYS A 125 -5.61 16.94 12.70
CA LYS A 125 -7.07 17.12 12.73
C LYS A 125 -7.76 15.95 13.44
N SER A 126 -7.35 14.72 13.15
CA SER A 126 -7.88 13.52 13.82
C SER A 126 -7.79 13.62 15.33
N ARG A 127 -6.61 13.96 15.88
CA ARG A 127 -6.43 14.10 17.33
C ARG A 127 -7.33 15.18 17.94
N ARG A 128 -7.52 16.30 17.24
CA ARG A 128 -8.35 17.42 17.71
C ARG A 128 -9.83 17.05 17.79
N ILE A 129 -10.33 16.23 16.88
CA ILE A 129 -11.74 15.76 16.90
C ILE A 129 -11.92 14.50 17.73
N GLY A 130 -10.90 14.02 18.46
CA GLY A 130 -10.97 12.81 19.28
C GLY A 130 -11.00 11.50 18.47
N SER A 131 -10.60 11.55 17.21
CA SER A 131 -10.52 10.39 16.31
C SER A 131 -9.16 9.72 16.41
N SER A 132 -9.14 8.39 16.24
CA SER A 132 -7.92 7.58 16.15
C SER A 132 -7.51 7.24 14.71
N VAL A 133 -8.38 7.55 13.73
CA VAL A 133 -8.18 7.21 12.32
C VAL A 133 -7.53 8.34 11.52
N SER A 134 -6.73 8.00 10.52
CA SER A 134 -6.13 8.98 9.61
C SER A 134 -5.87 8.36 8.24
N TYR A 135 -5.36 9.17 7.32
CA TYR A 135 -5.01 8.77 5.95
C TYR A 135 -3.95 7.67 5.89
N ARG A 136 -3.13 7.47 6.95
CA ARG A 136 -1.91 6.66 6.90
C ARG A 136 -2.11 5.22 6.41
N PRO A 137 -3.06 4.42 6.90
CA PRO A 137 -3.20 3.06 6.38
C PRO A 137 -3.59 3.00 4.90
N LEU A 138 -4.29 4.03 4.41
CA LEU A 138 -4.67 4.15 3.01
C LEU A 138 -3.52 4.67 2.14
N ASP A 139 -2.63 5.54 2.67
CA ASP A 139 -1.41 5.95 1.93
C ASP A 139 -0.49 4.76 1.65
N TYR A 140 -0.39 3.85 2.62
CA TYR A 140 0.53 2.74 2.58
C TYR A 140 0.11 1.72 1.53
N VAL A 141 -1.19 1.48 1.38
CA VAL A 141 -1.73 0.66 0.29
C VAL A 141 -1.65 1.43 -1.03
N GLY A 142 -1.97 2.72 -0.99
CA GLY A 142 -2.05 3.60 -2.14
C GLY A 142 -0.74 3.80 -2.89
N GLN A 143 0.41 3.82 -2.19
CA GLN A 143 1.72 3.89 -2.85
C GLN A 143 1.94 2.71 -3.80
N PHE A 144 1.56 1.48 -3.40
CA PHE A 144 1.71 0.29 -4.23
C PHE A 144 0.70 0.27 -5.38
N ALA A 145 -0.54 0.71 -5.11
CA ALA A 145 -1.56 0.83 -6.14
C ALA A 145 -1.13 1.81 -7.25
N LEU A 146 -0.63 3.00 -6.87
CA LEU A 146 -0.11 3.98 -7.82
C LEU A 146 1.13 3.48 -8.56
N GLU A 147 2.08 2.86 -7.86
CA GLU A 147 3.27 2.26 -8.48
C GLU A 147 2.87 1.25 -9.56
N PHE A 148 1.96 0.33 -9.24
CA PHE A 148 1.51 -0.69 -10.18
C PHE A 148 0.81 -0.08 -11.40
N VAL A 149 -0.13 0.86 -11.17
CA VAL A 149 -0.87 1.55 -12.23
C VAL A 149 0.07 2.29 -13.19
N LEU A 150 1.03 3.03 -12.65
CA LEU A 150 1.98 3.79 -13.47
C LEU A 150 2.90 2.86 -14.26
N LEU A 151 3.39 1.79 -13.64
CA LEU A 151 4.22 0.80 -14.35
C LEU A 151 3.45 0.07 -15.44
N ARG A 152 2.18 -0.29 -15.18
CA ARG A 152 1.31 -0.91 -16.18
C ARG A 152 1.11 -0.01 -17.39
N ASP A 153 0.85 1.29 -17.19
CA ASP A 153 0.73 2.26 -18.29
C ASP A 153 2.06 2.43 -19.04
N MET A 154 3.18 2.53 -18.30
CA MET A 154 4.52 2.66 -18.89
C MET A 154 4.89 1.46 -19.76
N VAL A 155 4.53 0.24 -19.37
CA VAL A 155 4.80 -0.96 -20.17
C VAL A 155 3.88 -1.02 -21.40
N LYS A 156 2.59 -0.71 -21.23
CA LYS A 156 1.62 -0.67 -22.35
C LYS A 156 2.04 0.34 -23.43
N ASN A 157 2.51 1.52 -23.02
CA ASN A 157 2.84 2.63 -23.92
C ASN A 157 4.35 2.75 -24.25
N GLY A 158 5.19 1.94 -23.61
CA GLY A 158 6.65 2.02 -23.67
C GLY A 158 7.32 0.97 -24.55
N THR A 159 6.67 0.56 -25.63
CA THR A 159 7.10 -0.55 -26.52
C THR A 159 8.51 -0.42 -27.11
N LEU A 160 9.12 0.78 -27.07
CA LEU A 160 10.47 1.06 -27.57
C LEU A 160 11.47 1.51 -26.49
N LYS A 161 11.10 1.48 -25.20
CA LYS A 161 11.99 1.94 -24.11
C LYS A 161 12.89 0.80 -23.61
N THR A 162 14.15 1.12 -23.31
CA THR A 162 15.07 0.18 -22.65
C THR A 162 14.73 -0.01 -21.17
N ASN A 163 15.18 -1.10 -20.55
CA ASN A 163 15.01 -1.33 -19.10
C ASN A 163 15.54 -0.16 -18.25
N GLN A 164 16.66 0.43 -18.64
CA GLN A 164 17.22 1.59 -17.97
C GLN A 164 16.28 2.81 -18.10
N GLN A 165 15.76 3.09 -19.29
CA GLN A 165 14.82 4.20 -19.51
C GLN A 165 13.52 4.02 -18.73
N LEU A 166 13.01 2.78 -18.64
CA LEU A 166 11.85 2.45 -17.81
C LEU A 166 12.13 2.68 -16.33
N HIS A 167 13.29 2.25 -15.84
CA HIS A 167 13.72 2.48 -14.47
C HIS A 167 13.87 3.98 -14.16
N ASP A 168 14.55 4.74 -15.02
CA ASP A 168 14.77 6.18 -14.85
C ASP A 168 13.45 6.96 -14.87
N THR A 169 12.51 6.55 -15.73
CA THR A 169 11.16 7.12 -15.75
C THR A 169 10.42 6.79 -14.47
N LYS A 170 10.40 5.51 -14.05
CA LYS A 170 9.75 5.05 -12.81
C LYS A 170 10.25 5.87 -11.61
N THR A 171 11.57 5.93 -11.44
CA THR A 171 12.20 6.63 -10.32
C THR A 171 11.89 8.12 -10.32
N ARG A 172 11.72 8.74 -11.49
CA ARG A 172 11.32 10.15 -11.60
C ARG A 172 9.86 10.37 -11.22
N LEU A 173 8.95 9.49 -11.63
CA LEU A 173 7.51 9.64 -11.40
C LEU A 173 7.08 9.31 -9.97
N LEU A 174 7.69 8.30 -9.37
CA LEU A 174 7.33 7.82 -8.04
C LEU A 174 8.06 8.55 -6.90
N ARG A 175 8.90 9.53 -7.22
CA ARG A 175 9.50 10.43 -6.22
C ARG A 175 8.40 11.20 -5.48
N HIS A 176 8.56 11.32 -4.16
CA HIS A 176 7.61 12.03 -3.31
C HIS A 176 7.45 13.49 -3.76
N GLU A 177 8.50 14.13 -4.27
CA GLU A 177 8.46 15.49 -4.81
C GLU A 177 7.55 15.57 -6.05
N THR A 178 7.65 14.59 -6.96
CA THR A 178 6.80 14.51 -8.15
C THR A 178 5.35 14.27 -7.76
N LEU A 179 5.10 13.33 -6.86
CA LEU A 179 3.75 13.01 -6.37
C LEU A 179 3.11 14.19 -5.64
N ALA A 180 3.87 14.90 -4.80
CA ALA A 180 3.39 16.09 -4.11
C ALA A 180 3.06 17.22 -5.10
N ARG A 181 3.88 17.41 -6.14
CA ARG A 181 3.62 18.37 -7.20
C ARG A 181 2.35 18.02 -7.98
N VAL A 182 2.21 16.76 -8.40
CA VAL A 182 1.01 16.26 -9.09
C VAL A 182 -0.24 16.49 -8.24
N ALA A 183 -0.16 16.24 -6.93
CA ALA A 183 -1.26 16.49 -6.00
C ALA A 183 -1.63 17.99 -5.93
N ALA A 184 -0.63 18.89 -5.86
CA ALA A 184 -0.85 20.34 -5.83
C ALA A 184 -1.46 20.88 -7.12
N LEU A 185 -0.95 20.44 -8.29
CA LEU A 185 -1.47 20.83 -9.60
C LEU A 185 -2.91 20.37 -9.80
N ASN A 186 -3.31 19.26 -9.16
CA ASN A 186 -4.68 18.79 -9.15
C ASN A 186 -5.56 19.40 -8.04
N GLY A 187 -5.04 20.33 -7.24
CA GLY A 187 -5.84 21.05 -6.23
C GLY A 187 -6.12 20.26 -4.95
N LEU A 188 -5.39 19.17 -4.69
CA LEU A 188 -5.74 18.24 -3.61
C LEU A 188 -5.60 18.83 -2.21
N ASP A 189 -4.68 19.78 -2.02
CA ASP A 189 -4.47 20.56 -0.79
C ASP A 189 -5.74 21.28 -0.31
N HIS A 190 -6.64 21.68 -1.21
CA HIS A 190 -7.91 22.33 -0.84
C HIS A 190 -8.89 21.39 -0.12
N TYR A 191 -8.70 20.08 -0.24
CA TYR A 191 -9.61 19.06 0.28
C TYR A 191 -9.06 18.36 1.52
N VAL A 192 -7.83 18.64 1.92
CA VAL A 192 -7.21 18.03 3.10
C VAL A 192 -7.87 18.55 4.38
N PHE A 193 -8.34 17.64 5.23
CA PHE A 193 -8.85 18.00 6.55
C PHE A 193 -7.69 18.28 7.49
N LEU A 194 -7.33 19.56 7.56
CA LEU A 194 -6.26 20.10 8.38
C LEU A 194 -6.71 21.42 8.99
N ASP A 195 -6.49 21.57 10.30
CA ASP A 195 -6.78 22.82 11.02
C ASP A 195 -5.69 23.87 10.77
N GLU A 196 -5.99 25.13 11.09
CA GLU A 196 -5.02 26.22 11.02
C GLU A 196 -3.78 25.92 11.86
N GLY A 197 -2.60 26.17 11.30
CA GLY A 197 -1.32 25.86 11.92
C GLY A 197 -0.17 25.81 10.92
N PRO A 198 1.07 25.58 11.39
CA PRO A 198 2.26 25.61 10.54
C PRO A 198 2.22 24.55 9.43
N GLU A 199 1.60 23.39 9.70
CA GLU A 199 1.39 22.32 8.70
C GLU A 199 0.49 22.79 7.55
N LYS A 200 -0.56 23.56 7.85
CA LYS A 200 -1.48 24.07 6.81
C LYS A 200 -0.86 25.18 6.00
N THR A 201 -0.14 26.08 6.67
CA THR A 201 0.60 27.17 6.01
C THR A 201 1.66 26.60 5.07
N SER A 202 2.45 25.61 5.51
CA SER A 202 3.49 25.01 4.66
C SER A 202 2.88 24.23 3.49
N LEU A 203 1.77 23.52 3.70
CA LEU A 203 1.03 22.83 2.64
C LEU A 203 0.54 23.81 1.56
N ALA A 204 -0.10 24.91 1.98
CA ALA A 204 -0.62 25.92 1.07
C ALA A 204 0.49 26.69 0.35
N GLN A 205 1.57 27.04 1.04
CA GLN A 205 2.73 27.69 0.44
C GLN A 205 3.37 26.81 -0.64
N TYR A 206 3.59 25.53 -0.32
CA TYR A 206 4.10 24.56 -1.30
C TYR A 206 3.18 24.45 -2.52
N ALA A 207 1.86 24.31 -2.30
CA ALA A 207 0.91 24.15 -3.40
C ALA A 207 0.86 25.38 -4.31
N ASN A 208 0.95 26.59 -3.75
CA ASN A 208 1.02 27.83 -4.53
C ASN A 208 2.29 27.91 -5.39
N VAL A 209 3.45 27.59 -4.81
CA VAL A 209 4.73 27.55 -5.56
C VAL A 209 4.69 26.48 -6.66
N ALA A 210 4.17 25.29 -6.34
CA ALA A 210 4.08 24.20 -7.31
C ALA A 210 3.21 24.56 -8.52
N ARG A 211 2.10 25.30 -8.30
CA ARG A 211 1.22 25.78 -9.38
C ARG A 211 1.80 26.94 -10.19
N SER A 212 2.59 27.81 -9.57
CA SER A 212 3.18 28.96 -10.28
C SER A 212 4.39 28.57 -11.13
N GLN A 213 5.06 27.46 -10.81
CA GLN A 213 6.17 26.94 -11.60
C GLN A 213 5.65 26.13 -12.80
N SER A 214 6.10 26.45 -14.01
CA SER A 214 5.72 25.73 -15.24
C SER A 214 6.43 24.38 -15.41
N SER A 215 7.64 24.22 -14.86
CA SER A 215 8.47 23.01 -15.02
C SER A 215 8.63 22.20 -13.73
N LEU A 216 8.85 20.88 -13.89
CA LEU A 216 9.25 20.00 -12.78
C LEU A 216 10.54 20.55 -12.12
N PRO A 217 10.71 20.39 -10.79
CA PRO A 217 11.94 20.81 -10.12
C PRO A 217 13.15 20.16 -10.78
N SER A 218 14.09 20.98 -11.26
CA SER A 218 15.40 20.50 -11.71
C SER A 218 16.08 19.74 -10.58
N ALA A 219 16.81 18.67 -10.90
CA ALA A 219 17.50 17.81 -9.94
C ALA A 219 18.52 18.54 -9.02
N THR A 220 18.76 19.82 -9.26
CA THR A 220 19.70 20.72 -8.57
C THR A 220 19.04 21.78 -7.69
N GLY A 221 17.70 21.87 -7.66
CA GLY A 221 16.95 22.80 -6.80
C GLY A 221 16.74 22.24 -5.38
N GLU A 222 16.49 23.12 -4.40
CA GLU A 222 16.11 22.71 -3.05
C GLU A 222 14.97 21.70 -3.10
N ARG A 223 15.17 20.53 -2.47
CA ARG A 223 14.17 19.47 -2.38
C ARG A 223 12.98 20.00 -1.58
N GLN A 224 11.97 20.50 -2.28
CA GLN A 224 10.73 20.92 -1.66
C GLN A 224 9.88 19.68 -1.40
N ASN A 225 10.15 19.05 -0.27
CA ASN A 225 9.36 17.93 0.22
C ASN A 225 8.09 18.47 0.87
N SER A 226 6.95 17.95 0.44
CA SER A 226 5.66 18.20 1.06
C SER A 226 4.97 16.89 1.34
N PHE A 227 4.30 16.79 2.48
CA PHE A 227 3.48 15.63 2.85
C PHE A 227 2.23 15.47 1.97
N LEU A 228 2.01 16.37 1.01
CA LEU A 228 0.89 16.33 0.08
C LEU A 228 0.85 15.04 -0.77
N HIS A 229 2.01 14.43 -1.06
CA HIS A 229 2.08 13.15 -1.77
C HIS A 229 1.31 12.03 -1.04
N ASN A 230 1.32 12.04 0.30
CA ASN A 230 0.60 11.04 1.09
C ASN A 230 -0.89 11.08 0.82
N PHE A 231 -1.49 12.26 0.58
CA PHE A 231 -2.92 12.36 0.28
C PHE A 231 -3.24 11.86 -1.12
N LEU A 232 -2.36 12.09 -2.10
CA LEU A 232 -2.55 11.52 -3.43
C LEU A 232 -2.53 9.99 -3.37
N GLN A 233 -1.56 9.43 -2.66
CA GLN A 233 -1.48 7.99 -2.40
C GLN A 233 -2.69 7.51 -1.62
N SER A 234 -3.09 8.21 -0.56
CA SER A 234 -4.21 7.80 0.28
C SER A 234 -5.54 7.80 -0.46
N VAL A 235 -5.81 8.81 -1.29
CA VAL A 235 -7.01 8.84 -2.14
C VAL A 235 -6.97 7.71 -3.18
N ALA A 236 -5.79 7.38 -3.71
CA ALA A 236 -5.63 6.21 -4.58
C ALA A 236 -5.90 4.90 -3.83
N GLY A 237 -5.40 4.76 -2.60
CA GLY A 237 -5.69 3.63 -1.73
C GLY A 237 -7.18 3.49 -1.42
N ALA A 238 -7.87 4.60 -1.16
CA ALA A 238 -9.32 4.62 -0.94
C ALA A 238 -10.10 4.12 -2.16
N VAL A 239 -9.80 4.65 -3.36
CA VAL A 239 -10.43 4.19 -4.61
C VAL A 239 -10.12 2.71 -4.88
N TYR A 240 -8.87 2.30 -4.70
CA TYR A 240 -8.43 0.93 -4.94
C TYR A 240 -9.13 -0.07 -4.01
N ILE A 241 -9.27 0.26 -2.72
CA ILE A 241 -9.99 -0.60 -1.77
C ILE A 241 -11.49 -0.60 -2.04
N ASP A 242 -12.10 0.58 -2.27
CA ASP A 242 -13.54 0.73 -2.50
C ASP A 242 -14.02 -0.02 -3.76
N SER A 243 -13.18 -0.03 -4.81
CA SER A 243 -13.48 -0.71 -6.06
C SER A 243 -13.41 -2.24 -5.95
N GLY A 244 -12.88 -2.77 -4.85
CA GLY A 244 -12.61 -4.19 -4.66
C GLY A 244 -11.25 -4.61 -5.23
N TYR A 245 -10.23 -3.75 -5.08
CA TYR A 245 -8.87 -3.94 -5.60
C TYR A 245 -8.81 -3.94 -7.14
N ASP A 246 -9.70 -3.18 -7.79
CA ASP A 246 -9.73 -3.06 -9.25
C ASP A 246 -8.68 -2.03 -9.74
N VAL A 247 -7.66 -2.55 -10.42
CA VAL A 247 -6.58 -1.75 -11.01
C VAL A 247 -7.09 -0.94 -12.19
N ASP A 248 -8.01 -1.44 -13.01
CA ASP A 248 -8.49 -0.72 -14.18
C ASP A 248 -9.24 0.56 -13.79
N THR A 249 -10.05 0.48 -12.72
CA THR A 249 -10.70 1.65 -12.13
C THR A 249 -9.70 2.66 -11.59
N THR A 250 -8.70 2.19 -10.84
CA THR A 250 -7.64 3.06 -10.29
C THR A 250 -6.83 3.72 -11.41
N GLU A 251 -6.44 2.97 -12.44
CA GLU A 251 -5.71 3.45 -13.61
C GLU A 251 -6.48 4.53 -14.37
N ARG A 252 -7.77 4.28 -14.67
CA ARG A 252 -8.63 5.24 -15.38
C ARG A 252 -8.73 6.58 -14.66
N ILE A 253 -8.74 6.59 -13.33
CA ILE A 253 -8.84 7.81 -12.51
C ILE A 253 -7.47 8.47 -12.41
N PHE A 254 -6.46 7.75 -11.93
CA PHE A 254 -5.20 8.36 -11.53
C PHE A 254 -4.28 8.68 -12.70
N LEU A 255 -4.34 7.98 -13.84
CA LEU A 255 -3.55 8.39 -15.00
C LEU A 255 -3.89 9.82 -15.48
N LYS A 256 -5.12 10.29 -15.27
CA LYS A 256 -5.50 11.68 -15.60
C LYS A 256 -4.81 12.72 -14.73
N PHE A 257 -4.39 12.35 -13.52
CA PHE A 257 -3.60 13.23 -12.66
C PHE A 257 -2.19 13.42 -13.21
N PHE A 258 -1.62 12.39 -13.84
CA PHE A 258 -0.24 12.41 -14.35
C PHE A 258 -0.14 12.93 -15.79
N LYS A 259 -1.07 12.56 -16.69
CA LYS A 259 -0.99 12.90 -18.12
C LYS A 259 -0.71 14.38 -18.46
N PRO A 260 -1.31 15.38 -17.77
CA PRO A 260 -1.03 16.78 -18.05
C PRO A 260 0.37 17.25 -17.59
N HIS A 261 1.10 16.40 -16.87
CA HIS A 261 2.34 16.74 -16.15
C HIS A 261 3.49 15.76 -16.44
N LEU A 262 3.27 14.78 -17.32
CA LEU A 262 4.26 13.88 -17.90
C LEU A 262 4.80 14.45 -19.21
#